data_AF-A0A838RQI5-F1
#
_entry.id   AF-A0A838RQI5-F1
#
_cell.length_a   1.000
_cell.length_b   1.000
_cell.length_c   1.000
_cell.angle_alpha   90.00
_cell.angle_beta   90.00
_cell.angle_gamma   90.00
#
_symmetry.space_group_name_H-M   'P 1'
#
loop_
_entity.id
_entity.type
_entity.pdbx_description
1 polymer ?
#
loop_
_entity_poly.entity_id
_entity_poly.type
_entity_poly.pdbx_seq_one_letter_code
_entity_poly.pdbx_strand_id
1 'polypeptide(L)'
;MKRIASSILLLLGLLVLLAGCAEQPATRVLLEVDGARRWVSLTDEASVSDLLDRAAVHLDALDRVEPSSFTLLEPEMLVRVIRVRARELQEEQALPFPREVRRDASLSQGESRLVQLGQNGLERITLRVTLEDGVEVKREVAGRETLTTPTAEVLVVGTKGTGEAVSFEGTIVYMEQGNAWMMRGDSTLKRALTRTGDLDGHVFALSPDGRWLLFTREPLGGASGQGGPLNSLWLVSTRITNDEPRSMELNNVLWADWQPCPPIAGECPLQVAFSSGERVPTPPGWRAHNDLRRFGMNSDGIRGEEVPILLPSNPLLGWWGRTWAWSPDGAHIAWGDATRIGIVDVASGEARILAEFIPFETRASWVWTPQLTWTPNGRALFTLIHRAADEQQAASAEGAEYSERFDLWRIPLSGGSAEPILEGIGPFAMPRWLDPARLFYGQAEDAAHSLTSRYNLMVQEGDSLPRHLFPPQGQPGVDVPWSAWNPLDDALIALWQGDIYLVPLSQADSPRPLTGEGQASRPEWGP
;
A
#
# COMPACT_ATOMS: atom_id res chain seq x y z
N MET A 1 -81.55 21.10 -70.24
CA MET A 1 -80.83 21.51 -69.00
C MET A 1 -79.98 20.36 -68.43
N LYS A 2 -79.00 19.82 -69.16
CA LYS A 2 -78.20 18.64 -68.74
C LYS A 2 -76.70 18.71 -69.11
N ARG A 3 -76.12 19.90 -69.30
CA ARG A 3 -74.70 20.04 -69.72
C ARG A 3 -73.82 20.97 -68.89
N ILE A 4 -74.31 21.47 -67.75
CA ILE A 4 -73.52 22.41 -66.90
C ILE A 4 -73.11 21.78 -65.55
N ALA A 5 -73.75 20.69 -65.12
CA ALA A 5 -73.48 20.11 -63.80
C ALA A 5 -72.25 19.19 -63.72
N SER A 6 -71.70 18.72 -64.85
CA SER A 6 -70.60 17.74 -64.83
C SER A 6 -69.20 18.36 -64.87
N SER A 7 -69.07 19.61 -65.32
CA SER A 7 -67.76 20.28 -65.44
C SER A 7 -67.36 21.04 -64.17
N ILE A 8 -68.30 21.34 -63.27
CA ILE A 8 -68.00 21.98 -61.97
C ILE A 8 -67.54 20.94 -60.94
N LEU A 9 -68.01 19.70 -61.03
CA LEU A 9 -67.60 18.63 -60.12
C LEU A 9 -66.17 18.11 -60.40
N LEU A 10 -65.70 18.19 -61.66
CA LEU A 10 -64.33 17.82 -62.02
C LEU A 10 -63.30 18.92 -61.66
N LEU A 11 -63.70 20.19 -61.61
CA LEU A 11 -62.83 21.29 -61.23
C LEU A 11 -62.68 21.42 -59.70
N LEU A 12 -63.70 21.01 -58.92
CA LEU A 12 -63.61 20.98 -57.46
C LEU A 12 -62.83 19.76 -56.93
N GLY A 13 -62.82 18.64 -57.67
CA GLY A 13 -62.01 17.45 -57.34
C GLY A 13 -60.52 17.62 -57.63
N LEU A 14 -60.14 18.54 -58.53
CA LEU A 14 -58.73 18.81 -58.85
C LEU A 14 -58.07 19.82 -57.89
N LEU A 15 -58.87 20.64 -57.17
CA LEU A 15 -58.33 21.61 -56.20
C LEU A 15 -58.06 21.00 -54.81
N VAL A 16 -58.58 19.81 -54.50
CA VAL A 16 -58.35 19.12 -53.21
C VAL A 16 -57.13 18.20 -53.23
N LEU A 17 -56.51 17.96 -54.41
CA LEU A 17 -55.25 17.20 -54.52
C LEU A 17 -53.98 18.06 -54.34
N LEU A 18 -54.12 19.37 -54.05
CA LEU A 18 -52.98 20.29 -53.83
C LEU A 18 -52.75 20.66 -52.36
N ALA A 19 -53.53 20.12 -51.42
CA ALA A 19 -53.35 20.36 -49.99
C ALA A 19 -52.83 19.09 -49.30
N GLY A 20 -51.53 18.80 -49.47
CA GLY A 20 -50.92 17.62 -48.85
C GLY A 20 -49.42 17.48 -49.03
N CYS A 21 -48.69 18.55 -49.38
CA CYS A 21 -47.27 18.60 -49.05
C CYS A 21 -47.17 19.44 -47.78
N ALA A 22 -47.39 18.80 -46.63
CA ALA A 22 -46.83 19.36 -45.40
C ALA A 22 -45.31 19.37 -45.61
N GLU A 23 -44.72 20.56 -45.75
CA GLU A 23 -43.26 20.72 -45.66
C GLU A 23 -42.84 20.05 -44.35
N GLN A 24 -42.14 18.93 -44.45
CA GLN A 24 -41.55 18.29 -43.27
C GLN A 24 -40.64 19.34 -42.62
N PRO A 25 -40.81 19.63 -41.31
CA PRO A 25 -40.01 20.63 -40.64
C PRO A 25 -38.55 20.19 -40.71
N ALA A 26 -37.69 21.05 -41.26
CA ALA A 26 -36.27 20.76 -41.35
C ALA A 26 -35.66 20.71 -39.93
N THR A 27 -35.12 19.56 -39.55
CA THR A 27 -34.37 19.40 -38.31
C THR A 27 -33.04 20.14 -38.45
N ARG A 28 -32.81 21.13 -37.59
CA ARG A 28 -31.60 21.97 -37.61
C ARG A 28 -30.74 21.66 -36.40
N VAL A 29 -29.48 21.25 -36.61
CA VAL A 29 -28.54 20.86 -35.55
C VAL A 29 -27.23 21.64 -35.63
N LEU A 30 -26.57 21.83 -34.49
CA LEU A 30 -25.27 22.50 -34.41
C LEU A 30 -24.18 21.44 -34.42
N LEU A 31 -23.35 21.44 -35.46
CA LEU A 31 -22.19 20.55 -35.57
C LEU A 31 -20.92 21.31 -35.15
N GLU A 32 -20.22 20.79 -34.16
CA GLU A 32 -18.90 21.24 -33.73
C GLU A 32 -17.84 20.21 -34.11
N VAL A 33 -16.90 20.61 -34.97
CA VAL A 33 -15.80 19.76 -35.45
C VAL A 33 -14.56 20.60 -35.67
N ASP A 34 -13.40 20.13 -35.20
CA ASP A 34 -12.09 20.80 -35.36
C ASP A 34 -12.11 22.28 -34.91
N GLY A 35 -12.85 22.57 -33.82
CA GLY A 35 -13.05 23.91 -33.27
C GLY A 35 -14.00 24.82 -34.06
N ALA A 36 -14.53 24.37 -35.19
CA ALA A 36 -15.50 25.10 -36.00
C ALA A 36 -16.93 24.67 -35.69
N ARG A 37 -17.83 25.65 -35.56
CA ARG A 37 -19.27 25.44 -35.34
C ARG A 37 -20.07 25.81 -36.58
N ARG A 38 -20.93 24.91 -37.05
CA ARG A 38 -21.83 25.17 -38.18
C ARG A 38 -23.20 24.57 -37.97
N TRP A 39 -24.22 25.25 -38.50
CA TRP A 39 -25.57 24.73 -38.54
C TRP A 39 -25.76 23.83 -39.76
N VAL A 40 -26.38 22.67 -39.56
CA VAL A 40 -26.77 21.75 -40.63
C VAL A 40 -28.27 21.51 -40.55
N SER A 41 -28.95 21.57 -41.69
CA SER A 41 -30.39 21.34 -41.80
C SER A 41 -30.67 20.07 -42.60
N LEU A 42 -31.52 19.22 -42.06
CA LEU A 42 -31.93 17.94 -42.65
C LEU A 42 -33.46 17.95 -42.83
N THR A 43 -33.95 17.45 -43.97
CA THR A 43 -35.38 17.47 -44.32
C THR A 43 -36.11 16.17 -43.96
N ASP A 44 -35.39 15.21 -43.40
CA ASP A 44 -35.81 13.85 -43.06
C ASP A 44 -35.26 13.46 -41.68
N GLU A 45 -35.85 12.42 -41.08
CA GLU A 45 -35.33 11.83 -39.84
C GLU A 45 -33.95 11.21 -40.10
N ALA A 46 -32.95 11.63 -39.33
CA ALA A 46 -31.56 11.27 -39.52
C ALA A 46 -30.89 11.06 -38.16
N SER A 47 -29.87 10.20 -38.14
CA SER A 47 -29.02 9.98 -36.98
C SER A 47 -27.79 10.89 -37.00
N VAL A 48 -27.03 10.91 -35.89
CA VAL A 48 -25.72 11.55 -35.82
C VAL A 48 -24.77 11.01 -36.91
N SER A 49 -24.81 9.70 -37.22
CA SER A 49 -24.02 9.12 -38.32
C SER A 49 -24.41 9.72 -39.67
N ASP A 50 -25.72 9.81 -39.96
CA ASP A 50 -26.21 10.37 -41.22
C ASP A 50 -25.86 11.86 -41.36
N LEU A 51 -25.86 12.61 -40.24
CA LEU A 51 -25.38 13.99 -40.19
C LEU A 51 -23.91 14.07 -40.58
N LEU A 52 -23.05 13.26 -39.97
CA LEU A 52 -21.60 13.29 -40.23
C LEU A 52 -21.29 12.95 -41.68
N ASP A 53 -21.96 11.93 -42.24
CA ASP A 53 -21.81 11.52 -43.64
C ASP A 53 -22.19 12.65 -44.61
N ARG A 54 -23.36 13.28 -44.41
CA ARG A 54 -23.80 14.43 -45.24
C ARG A 54 -22.93 15.65 -45.08
N ALA A 55 -22.38 15.84 -43.88
CA ALA A 55 -21.46 16.92 -43.55
C ALA A 55 -20.04 16.65 -44.08
N ALA A 56 -19.80 15.50 -44.69
CA ALA A 56 -18.50 15.01 -45.15
C ALA A 56 -17.45 15.01 -44.02
N VAL A 57 -17.88 14.66 -42.80
CA VAL A 57 -17.01 14.51 -41.63
C VAL A 57 -16.68 13.04 -41.46
N HIS A 58 -15.43 12.68 -41.71
CA HIS A 58 -14.92 11.35 -41.45
C HIS A 58 -14.31 11.28 -40.05
N LEU A 59 -14.71 10.26 -39.29
CA LEU A 59 -14.14 9.93 -37.99
C LEU A 59 -12.97 8.96 -38.18
N ASP A 60 -11.85 9.24 -37.51
CA ASP A 60 -10.78 8.26 -37.39
C ASP A 60 -11.16 7.17 -36.36
N ALA A 61 -10.41 6.07 -36.33
CA ALA A 61 -10.73 4.90 -35.51
C ALA A 61 -10.85 5.16 -34.00
N LEU A 62 -10.23 6.23 -33.49
CA LEU A 62 -10.27 6.61 -32.08
C LEU A 62 -11.21 7.80 -31.82
N ASP A 63 -11.65 8.51 -32.85
CA ASP A 63 -12.48 9.70 -32.70
C ASP A 63 -13.83 9.33 -32.07
N ARG A 64 -14.36 10.25 -31.28
CA ARG A 64 -15.65 10.08 -30.59
C ARG A 64 -16.61 11.17 -31.01
N VAL A 65 -17.90 10.86 -30.96
CA VAL A 65 -18.97 11.82 -31.19
C VAL A 65 -19.94 11.82 -30.02
N GLU A 66 -20.35 13.02 -29.62
CA GLU A 66 -21.34 13.24 -28.58
C GLU A 66 -22.48 14.10 -29.14
N PRO A 67 -23.75 13.65 -29.10
CA PRO A 67 -24.24 12.33 -28.68
C PRO A 67 -23.77 11.17 -29.58
N SER A 68 -24.09 9.94 -29.17
CA SER A 68 -23.68 8.72 -29.89
C SER A 68 -24.08 8.74 -31.37
N SER A 69 -23.32 8.03 -32.21
CA SER A 69 -23.55 7.97 -33.67
C SER A 69 -24.94 7.49 -34.08
N PHE A 70 -25.61 6.70 -33.22
CA PHE A 70 -26.95 6.15 -33.49
C PHE A 70 -28.08 6.98 -32.89
N THR A 71 -27.75 8.07 -32.19
CA THR A 71 -28.74 8.97 -31.61
C THR A 71 -29.49 9.68 -32.74
N LEU A 72 -30.83 9.66 -32.68
CA LEU A 72 -31.68 10.42 -33.58
C LEU A 72 -31.52 11.92 -33.33
N LEU A 73 -31.44 12.71 -34.39
CA LEU A 73 -31.25 14.16 -34.28
C LEU A 73 -32.54 14.85 -33.84
N GLU A 74 -32.40 15.73 -32.84
CA GLU A 74 -33.48 16.63 -32.41
C GLU A 74 -33.16 18.08 -32.81
N PRO A 75 -34.18 18.94 -33.00
CA PRO A 75 -33.95 20.36 -33.28
C PRO A 75 -33.05 21.02 -32.22
N GLU A 76 -32.09 21.81 -32.69
CA GLU A 76 -31.10 22.54 -31.89
C GLU A 76 -30.09 21.67 -31.13
N MET A 77 -30.04 20.36 -31.37
CA MET A 77 -29.06 19.45 -30.78
C MET A 77 -27.62 19.87 -31.16
N LEU A 78 -26.72 19.89 -30.16
CA LEU A 78 -25.28 20.02 -30.37
C LEU A 78 -24.69 18.63 -30.60
N VAL A 79 -24.05 18.44 -31.75
CA VAL A 79 -23.23 17.28 -32.07
C VAL A 79 -21.78 17.72 -32.08
N ARG A 80 -20.99 17.19 -31.14
CA ARG A 80 -19.55 17.48 -31.01
C ARG A 80 -18.74 16.28 -31.46
N VAL A 81 -17.81 16.51 -32.37
CA VAL A 81 -16.76 15.56 -32.76
C VAL A 81 -15.52 15.86 -31.93
N ILE A 82 -15.04 14.85 -31.21
CA ILE A 82 -13.83 14.89 -30.38
C ILE A 82 -12.74 14.14 -31.13
N ARG A 83 -11.67 14.83 -31.51
CA ARG A 83 -10.53 14.22 -32.21
C ARG A 83 -9.62 13.54 -31.22
N VAL A 84 -9.46 12.23 -31.33
CA VAL A 84 -8.63 11.44 -30.40
C VAL A 84 -7.36 10.97 -31.10
N ARG A 85 -6.20 11.33 -30.55
CA ARG A 85 -4.90 10.88 -31.04
C ARG A 85 -4.17 10.14 -29.93
N ALA A 86 -3.58 9.00 -30.25
CA ALA A 86 -2.61 8.33 -29.38
C ALA A 86 -1.23 8.43 -30.02
N ARG A 87 -0.22 8.83 -29.24
CA ARG A 87 1.19 8.79 -29.65
C ARG A 87 2.03 8.05 -28.62
N GLU A 88 3.11 7.43 -29.09
CA GLU A 88 4.10 6.82 -28.22
C GLU A 88 5.31 7.74 -28.06
N LEU A 89 5.76 7.90 -26.82
CA LEU A 89 6.99 8.60 -26.46
C LEU A 89 7.97 7.59 -25.85
N GLN A 90 9.25 7.72 -26.17
CA GLN A 90 10.30 6.89 -25.58
C GLN A 90 11.23 7.76 -24.76
N GLU A 91 11.44 7.38 -23.51
CA GLU A 91 12.34 8.06 -22.58
C GLU A 91 13.34 7.05 -22.03
N GLU A 92 14.62 7.44 -21.97
CA GLU A 92 15.67 6.62 -21.37
C GLU A 92 15.95 7.12 -19.95
N GLN A 93 15.91 6.20 -18.99
CA GLN A 93 16.22 6.49 -17.61
C GLN A 93 17.27 5.55 -17.05
N ALA A 94 18.06 6.05 -16.11
CA ALA A 94 19.04 5.23 -15.41
C ALA A 94 18.31 4.16 -14.60
N LEU A 95 18.74 2.91 -14.74
CA LEU A 95 18.25 1.80 -13.94
C LEU A 95 19.23 1.56 -12.78
N PRO A 96 18.87 1.86 -11.52
CA PRO A 96 19.79 1.73 -10.38
C PRO A 96 20.42 0.34 -10.28
N PHE A 97 21.69 0.27 -9.85
CA PHE A 97 22.32 -1.02 -9.60
C PHE A 97 21.88 -1.65 -8.27
N PRO A 98 21.70 -2.98 -8.23
CA PRO A 98 21.46 -3.66 -6.98
C PRO A 98 22.76 -3.77 -6.17
N ARG A 99 22.66 -3.71 -4.84
CA ARG A 99 23.75 -4.10 -3.93
C ARG A 99 23.55 -5.54 -3.49
N GLU A 100 24.55 -6.38 -3.72
CA GLU A 100 24.64 -7.77 -3.25
C GLU A 100 25.55 -7.82 -2.02
N VAL A 101 25.06 -8.43 -0.94
CA VAL A 101 25.87 -8.68 0.24
C VAL A 101 26.21 -10.16 0.33
N ARG A 102 27.50 -10.49 0.43
CA ARG A 102 28.02 -11.85 0.62
C ARG A 102 28.57 -12.02 2.02
N ARG A 103 28.31 -13.17 2.63
CA ARG A 103 28.81 -13.52 3.96
C ARG A 103 30.16 -14.24 3.86
N ASP A 104 31.11 -13.88 4.71
CA ASP A 104 32.42 -14.51 4.81
C ASP A 104 32.77 -14.81 6.28
N ALA A 105 32.85 -16.10 6.60
CA ALA A 105 33.19 -16.57 7.95
C ALA A 105 34.67 -16.36 8.33
N SER A 106 35.52 -15.91 7.39
CA SER A 106 36.90 -15.52 7.67
C SER A 106 37.03 -14.09 8.19
N LEU A 107 36.05 -13.22 7.88
CA LEU A 107 35.99 -11.84 8.35
C LEU A 107 35.21 -11.75 9.67
N SER A 108 35.64 -10.83 10.54
CA SER A 108 35.00 -10.60 11.85
C SER A 108 33.63 -9.96 11.66
N GLN A 109 32.66 -10.30 12.51
CA GLN A 109 31.34 -9.70 12.44
C GLN A 109 31.42 -8.16 12.58
N GLY A 110 30.80 -7.43 11.64
CA GLY A 110 30.89 -5.97 11.53
C GLY A 110 31.99 -5.45 10.60
N GLU A 111 32.97 -6.29 10.20
CA GLU A 111 33.89 -5.96 9.13
C GLU A 111 33.21 -6.14 7.76
N SER A 112 33.49 -5.24 6.82
CA SER A 112 33.07 -5.42 5.44
C SER A 112 34.16 -5.03 4.45
N ARG A 113 34.06 -5.58 3.25
CA ARG A 113 34.99 -5.36 2.15
C ARG A 113 34.23 -5.29 0.84
N LEU A 114 34.37 -4.17 0.13
CA LEU A 114 33.87 -4.04 -1.23
C LEU A 114 34.73 -4.87 -2.17
N VAL A 115 34.13 -5.83 -2.88
CA VAL A 115 34.83 -6.71 -3.82
C VAL A 115 34.44 -6.45 -5.28
N GLN A 116 33.30 -5.80 -5.52
CA GLN A 116 32.87 -5.37 -6.86
C GLN A 116 32.10 -4.06 -6.77
N LEU A 117 32.45 -3.08 -7.60
CA LEU A 117 31.70 -1.82 -7.73
C LEU A 117 30.43 -2.04 -8.56
N GLY A 118 29.33 -1.41 -8.14
CA GLY A 118 28.09 -1.40 -8.89
C GLY A 118 28.11 -0.39 -10.04
N GLN A 119 27.32 -0.65 -11.08
CA GLN A 119 27.14 0.26 -12.22
C GLN A 119 25.67 0.26 -12.66
N ASN A 120 25.06 1.45 -12.71
CA ASN A 120 23.68 1.59 -13.14
C ASN A 120 23.50 1.05 -14.56
N GLY A 121 22.38 0.40 -14.78
CA GLY A 121 21.89 0.05 -16.09
C GLY A 121 21.18 1.22 -16.76
N LEU A 122 20.53 0.93 -17.87
CA LEU A 122 19.72 1.86 -18.63
C LEU A 122 18.43 1.15 -19.05
N GLU A 123 17.29 1.78 -18.84
CA GLU A 123 16.02 1.30 -19.34
C GLU A 123 15.32 2.35 -20.20
N ARG A 124 14.55 1.88 -21.17
CA ARG A 124 13.69 2.67 -22.03
C ARG A 124 12.25 2.45 -21.62
N ILE A 125 11.54 3.53 -21.33
CA ILE A 125 10.12 3.53 -21.07
C ILE A 125 9.40 4.02 -22.32
N THR A 126 8.44 3.23 -22.80
CA THR A 126 7.49 3.64 -23.84
C THR A 126 6.21 4.10 -23.17
N LEU A 127 5.88 5.38 -23.33
CA LEU A 127 4.66 6.02 -22.82
C LEU A 127 3.65 6.14 -23.96
N ARG A 128 2.40 5.74 -23.73
CA ARG A 128 1.27 6.06 -24.60
C ARG A 128 0.55 7.28 -24.06
N VAL A 129 0.55 8.35 -24.85
CA VAL A 129 -0.13 9.61 -24.55
C VAL A 129 -1.37 9.73 -25.41
N THR A 130 -2.53 9.91 -24.78
CA THR A 130 -3.82 10.14 -25.45
C THR A 130 -4.18 11.60 -25.38
N LEU A 131 -4.48 12.18 -26.54
CA LEU A 131 -4.84 13.57 -26.74
C LEU A 131 -6.29 13.63 -27.23
N GLU A 132 -7.14 14.44 -26.59
CA GLU A 132 -8.46 14.82 -27.08
C GLU A 132 -8.43 16.30 -27.51
N ASP A 133 -8.79 16.57 -28.77
CA ASP A 133 -8.71 17.90 -29.39
C ASP A 133 -7.34 18.59 -29.22
N GLY A 134 -6.27 17.79 -29.18
CA GLY A 134 -4.88 18.26 -29.02
C GLY A 134 -4.44 18.50 -27.58
N VAL A 135 -5.32 18.28 -26.60
CA VAL A 135 -5.02 18.38 -25.16
C VAL A 135 -4.77 16.98 -24.60
N GLU A 136 -3.71 16.81 -23.82
CA GLU A 136 -3.39 15.53 -23.17
C GLU A 136 -4.41 15.24 -22.08
N VAL A 137 -5.05 14.06 -22.16
CA VAL A 137 -6.08 13.63 -21.20
C VAL A 137 -5.69 12.35 -20.45
N LYS A 138 -4.67 11.63 -20.93
CA LYS A 138 -4.21 10.37 -20.34
C LYS A 138 -2.79 10.03 -20.79
N ARG A 139 -1.92 9.76 -19.82
CA ARG A 139 -0.58 9.18 -19.99
C ARG A 139 -0.48 7.83 -19.29
N GLU A 140 -0.05 6.80 -20.01
CA GLU A 140 0.15 5.46 -19.44
C GLU A 140 1.42 4.80 -19.97
N VAL A 141 2.08 3.97 -19.15
CA VAL A 141 3.25 3.19 -19.59
C VAL A 141 2.77 2.06 -20.50
N ALA A 142 3.17 2.11 -21.76
CA ALA A 142 2.87 1.07 -22.76
C ALA A 142 3.91 -0.05 -22.76
N GLY A 143 5.14 0.22 -22.31
CA GLY A 143 6.20 -0.78 -22.22
C GLY A 143 7.44 -0.30 -21.51
N ARG A 144 8.26 -1.25 -21.07
CA ARG A 144 9.60 -1.02 -20.54
C ARG A 144 10.57 -2.00 -21.19
N GLU A 145 11.76 -1.53 -21.52
CA GLU A 145 12.82 -2.32 -22.13
C GLU A 145 14.15 -2.01 -21.43
N THR A 146 14.77 -3.02 -20.82
CA THR A 146 16.13 -2.87 -20.29
C THR A 146 17.13 -2.86 -21.44
N LEU A 147 17.80 -1.72 -21.66
CA LEU A 147 18.83 -1.57 -22.69
C LEU A 147 20.19 -2.05 -22.19
N THR A 148 20.50 -1.79 -20.92
CA THR A 148 21.73 -2.23 -20.27
C THR A 148 21.39 -2.73 -18.88
N THR A 149 21.73 -3.99 -18.60
CA THR A 149 21.52 -4.58 -17.28
C THR A 149 22.46 -3.94 -16.27
N PRO A 150 21.99 -3.53 -15.09
CA PRO A 150 22.86 -3.01 -14.04
C PRO A 150 23.86 -4.07 -13.56
N THR A 151 25.07 -3.64 -13.23
CA THR A 151 26.07 -4.50 -12.58
C THR A 151 25.96 -4.34 -11.07
N ALA A 152 25.79 -5.45 -10.35
CA ALA A 152 25.65 -5.41 -8.90
C ALA A 152 26.92 -4.92 -8.20
N GLU A 153 26.75 -4.11 -7.16
CA GLU A 153 27.81 -3.83 -6.19
C GLU A 153 27.90 -4.98 -5.21
N VAL A 154 29.06 -5.62 -5.05
CA VAL A 154 29.22 -6.76 -4.15
C VAL A 154 30.04 -6.36 -2.94
N LEU A 155 29.41 -6.37 -1.77
CA LEU A 155 30.04 -6.18 -0.48
C LEU A 155 30.13 -7.50 0.26
N VAL A 156 31.31 -7.87 0.73
CA VAL A 156 31.50 -9.02 1.61
C VAL A 156 31.44 -8.53 3.06
N VAL A 157 30.64 -9.16 3.90
CA VAL A 157 30.56 -8.89 5.34
C VAL A 157 31.00 -10.09 6.16
N GLY A 158 31.65 -9.82 7.29
CA GLY A 158 32.06 -10.86 8.21
C GLY A 158 30.90 -11.43 9.02
N THR A 159 30.92 -12.75 9.21
CA THR A 159 29.96 -13.48 10.05
C THR A 159 30.63 -14.22 11.20
N LYS A 160 31.94 -14.04 11.37
CA LYS A 160 32.68 -14.64 12.49
C LYS A 160 32.31 -13.90 13.77
N GLY A 161 31.34 -14.43 14.50
CA GLY A 161 30.93 -13.92 15.80
C GLY A 161 32.09 -13.94 16.80
N THR A 162 32.06 -13.02 17.77
CA THR A 162 33.05 -12.93 18.86
C THR A 162 32.85 -14.02 19.91
N GLY A 163 31.69 -14.70 19.91
CA GLY A 163 31.28 -15.65 20.96
C GLY A 163 30.93 -14.97 22.28
N GLU A 164 30.86 -13.64 22.31
CA GLU A 164 30.62 -12.85 23.52
C GLU A 164 29.11 -12.71 23.79
N ALA A 165 28.73 -12.95 25.04
CA ALA A 165 27.36 -12.77 25.49
C ALA A 165 26.98 -11.29 25.48
N VAL A 166 25.86 -10.95 24.86
CA VAL A 166 25.32 -9.59 24.83
C VAL A 166 24.12 -9.55 25.76
N SER A 167 24.26 -8.82 26.87
CA SER A 167 23.16 -8.60 27.82
C SER A 167 22.20 -7.50 27.33
N PHE A 168 20.92 -7.69 27.61
CA PHE A 168 19.82 -6.76 27.32
C PHE A 168 18.65 -7.04 28.29
N GLU A 169 17.75 -6.09 28.47
CA GLU A 169 16.58 -6.22 29.34
C GLU A 169 15.38 -6.87 28.64
N GLY A 170 14.61 -7.65 29.39
CA GLY A 170 13.36 -8.25 28.92
C GLY A 170 13.51 -9.42 27.93
N THR A 171 12.52 -9.57 27.06
CA THR A 171 12.30 -10.74 26.20
C THR A 171 12.33 -10.38 24.72
N ILE A 172 13.28 -10.94 23.98
CA ILE A 172 13.32 -10.85 22.51
C ILE A 172 12.79 -12.15 21.93
N VAL A 173 11.87 -12.04 20.98
CA VAL A 173 11.37 -13.16 20.17
C VAL A 173 11.56 -12.86 18.68
N TYR A 174 11.80 -13.89 17.88
CA TYR A 174 12.01 -13.75 16.44
C TYR A 174 11.69 -15.05 15.71
N MET A 175 11.52 -14.96 14.40
CA MET A 175 11.36 -16.10 13.51
C MET A 175 12.71 -16.51 12.90
N GLU A 176 12.96 -17.81 12.86
CA GLU A 176 14.10 -18.41 12.15
C GLU A 176 13.71 -19.81 11.67
N GLN A 177 13.92 -20.08 10.37
CA GLN A 177 13.58 -21.35 9.70
C GLN A 177 12.12 -21.79 9.95
N GLY A 178 11.16 -20.85 9.89
CA GLY A 178 9.75 -21.13 10.12
C GLY A 178 9.41 -21.49 11.58
N ASN A 179 10.29 -21.23 12.53
CA ASN A 179 10.07 -21.45 13.97
C ASN A 179 10.20 -20.15 14.76
N ALA A 180 9.51 -20.09 15.90
CA ALA A 180 9.67 -19.02 16.88
C ALA A 180 10.83 -19.35 17.81
N TRP A 181 11.72 -18.40 17.99
CA TRP A 181 12.83 -18.45 18.94
C TRP A 181 12.71 -17.31 19.92
N MET A 182 13.32 -17.48 21.09
CA MET A 182 13.41 -16.43 22.09
C MET A 182 14.76 -16.42 22.79
N MET A 183 15.11 -15.26 23.32
CA MET A 183 16.20 -15.03 24.26
C MET A 183 15.72 -14.03 25.32
N ARG A 184 16.24 -14.12 26.55
CA ARG A 184 15.84 -13.24 27.66
C ARG A 184 17.05 -12.89 28.51
N GLY A 185 17.28 -11.60 28.75
CA GLY A 185 18.41 -11.12 29.54
C GLY A 185 19.76 -11.16 28.82
N ASP A 186 19.97 -12.18 27.98
CA ASP A 186 21.27 -12.48 27.39
C ASP A 186 21.14 -13.22 26.05
N SER A 187 21.97 -12.85 25.08
CA SER A 187 21.95 -13.42 23.71
C SER A 187 22.27 -14.92 23.67
N THR A 188 22.99 -15.45 24.67
CA THR A 188 23.36 -16.86 24.75
C THR A 188 22.21 -17.74 25.25
N LEU A 189 21.21 -17.16 25.91
CA LEU A 189 20.04 -17.87 26.45
C LEU A 189 18.95 -18.10 25.40
N LYS A 190 19.36 -18.46 24.18
CA LYS A 190 18.48 -18.76 23.05
C LYS A 190 17.75 -20.09 23.27
N ARG A 191 16.44 -20.11 23.08
CA ARG A 191 15.61 -21.33 23.06
C ARG A 191 14.48 -21.24 22.04
N ALA A 192 14.09 -22.39 21.48
CA ALA A 192 12.95 -22.49 20.60
C ALA A 192 11.63 -22.46 21.39
N LEU A 193 10.64 -21.71 20.88
CA LEU A 193 9.24 -21.73 21.31
C LEU A 193 8.40 -22.68 20.45
N THR A 194 8.77 -22.84 19.18
CA THR A 194 8.17 -23.83 18.27
C THR A 194 9.26 -24.65 17.56
N ARG A 195 8.89 -25.82 17.03
CA ARG A 195 9.82 -26.77 16.36
C ARG A 195 9.23 -27.41 15.11
N THR A 196 8.15 -26.84 14.59
CA THR A 196 7.33 -27.40 13.51
C THR A 196 7.71 -26.86 12.13
N GLY A 197 8.37 -25.70 12.06
CA GLY A 197 8.83 -25.09 10.81
C GLY A 197 7.70 -24.53 9.94
N ASP A 198 6.52 -24.28 10.50
CA ASP A 198 5.28 -23.97 9.78
C ASP A 198 4.72 -22.58 10.06
N LEU A 199 5.51 -21.68 10.66
CA LEU A 199 5.10 -20.28 10.85
C LEU A 199 5.14 -19.54 9.51
N ASP A 200 4.02 -18.97 9.07
CA ASP A 200 3.92 -18.11 7.88
C ASP A 200 4.26 -16.63 8.17
N GLY A 201 4.10 -16.25 9.43
CA GLY A 201 4.24 -14.91 10.00
C GLY A 201 3.33 -13.84 9.41
N HIS A 202 2.10 -14.19 9.02
CA HIS A 202 1.03 -13.19 8.95
C HIS A 202 0.84 -12.50 10.31
N VAL A 203 0.99 -13.27 11.39
CA VAL A 203 1.03 -12.77 12.76
C VAL A 203 2.30 -13.26 13.46
N PHE A 204 2.98 -12.35 14.14
CA PHE A 204 4.07 -12.63 15.07
C PHE A 204 4.17 -11.46 16.06
N ALA A 205 3.42 -11.52 17.17
CA ALA A 205 3.22 -10.39 18.09
C ALA A 205 3.43 -10.80 19.54
N LEU A 206 4.44 -10.20 20.19
CA LEU A 206 4.71 -10.37 21.61
C LEU A 206 3.74 -9.51 22.43
N SER A 207 3.18 -10.07 23.49
CA SER A 207 2.28 -9.32 24.37
C SER A 207 3.00 -8.16 25.06
N PRO A 208 2.30 -7.07 25.41
CA PRO A 208 2.92 -5.89 26.04
C PRO A 208 3.71 -6.19 27.34
N ASP A 209 3.37 -7.27 28.03
CA ASP A 209 4.01 -7.75 29.25
C ASP A 209 5.11 -8.82 29.01
N GLY A 210 5.43 -9.08 27.74
CA GLY A 210 6.45 -10.04 27.30
C GLY A 210 6.11 -11.51 27.57
N ARG A 211 4.90 -11.85 28.07
CA ARG A 211 4.55 -13.20 28.57
C ARG A 211 4.05 -14.18 27.52
N TRP A 212 3.49 -13.66 26.44
CA TRP A 212 2.74 -14.42 25.46
C TRP A 212 3.18 -14.04 24.05
N LEU A 213 3.38 -15.04 23.20
CA LEU A 213 3.61 -14.83 21.79
C LEU A 213 2.39 -15.30 21.00
N LEU A 214 1.82 -14.40 20.23
CA LEU A 214 0.77 -14.66 19.24
C LEU A 214 1.42 -14.89 17.88
N PHE A 215 1.02 -15.94 17.18
CA PHE A 215 1.56 -16.23 15.85
C PHE A 215 0.63 -17.07 14.98
N THR A 216 0.81 -17.04 13.67
CA THR A 216 0.07 -17.87 12.73
C THR A 216 0.90 -19.03 12.19
N ARG A 217 0.22 -20.15 11.92
CA ARG A 217 0.81 -21.37 11.36
C ARG A 217 0.07 -21.78 10.08
N GLU A 218 0.83 -22.21 9.09
CA GLU A 218 0.26 -22.86 7.90
C GLU A 218 -0.39 -24.20 8.27
N PRO A 219 -1.44 -24.63 7.55
CA PRO A 219 -2.04 -25.95 7.76
C PRO A 219 -1.06 -27.07 7.38
N LEU A 220 -0.70 -27.91 8.35
CA LEU A 220 0.11 -29.11 8.12
C LEU A 220 -0.68 -30.21 7.39
N GLY A 221 0.01 -31.07 6.64
CA GLY A 221 -0.54 -32.36 6.19
C GLY A 221 -1.46 -32.35 4.96
N GLY A 222 -1.30 -31.40 4.02
CA GLY A 222 -2.02 -31.40 2.75
C GLY A 222 -3.37 -30.67 2.75
N ALA A 223 -3.76 -30.07 3.88
CA ALA A 223 -4.86 -29.10 3.96
C ALA A 223 -4.52 -27.73 3.34
N SER A 224 -3.34 -27.59 2.73
CA SER A 224 -2.87 -26.42 1.98
C SER A 224 -3.39 -26.34 0.54
N GLY A 225 -4.29 -27.25 0.12
CA GLY A 225 -4.92 -27.24 -1.19
C GLY A 225 -5.91 -26.07 -1.41
N GLN A 226 -6.37 -25.90 -2.65
CA GLN A 226 -7.43 -24.93 -2.97
C GLN A 226 -8.68 -25.19 -2.11
N GLY A 227 -9.13 -24.16 -1.39
CA GLY A 227 -10.32 -24.20 -0.52
C GLY A 227 -10.05 -24.56 0.95
N GLY A 228 -8.81 -24.93 1.31
CA GLY A 228 -8.40 -25.06 2.71
C GLY A 228 -8.11 -23.71 3.37
N PRO A 229 -7.99 -23.66 4.71
CA PRO A 229 -7.65 -22.41 5.39
C PRO A 229 -6.28 -21.87 4.94
N LEU A 230 -6.14 -20.55 4.97
CA LEU A 230 -4.87 -19.87 4.75
C LEU A 230 -3.89 -20.23 5.86
N ASN A 231 -4.31 -20.09 7.11
CA ASN A 231 -3.53 -20.35 8.32
C ASN A 231 -4.47 -20.48 9.52
N SER A 232 -3.90 -20.67 10.71
CA SER A 232 -4.59 -20.61 11.99
C SER A 232 -3.78 -19.82 13.02
N LEU A 233 -4.45 -19.17 13.98
CA LEU A 233 -3.83 -18.37 15.03
C LEU A 233 -3.51 -19.21 16.28
N TRP A 234 -2.33 -19.01 16.86
CA TRP A 234 -1.79 -19.77 17.96
C TRP A 234 -1.15 -18.87 19.02
N LEU A 235 -1.10 -19.39 20.24
CA LEU A 235 -0.55 -18.74 21.41
C LEU A 235 0.44 -19.65 22.12
N VAL A 236 1.58 -19.12 22.56
CA VAL A 236 2.55 -19.85 23.42
C VAL A 236 3.10 -18.95 24.53
N SER A 237 3.37 -19.51 25.71
CA SER A 237 4.02 -18.77 26.80
C SER A 237 5.51 -18.60 26.55
N THR A 238 6.03 -17.40 26.82
CA THR A 238 7.48 -17.13 26.85
C THR A 238 8.10 -17.41 28.23
N ARG A 239 7.28 -17.69 29.25
CA ARG A 239 7.75 -17.93 30.63
C ARG A 239 7.94 -19.40 30.93
N ILE A 240 7.07 -20.25 30.40
CA ILE A 240 7.13 -21.68 30.61
C ILE A 240 8.15 -22.28 29.62
N THR A 241 9.06 -23.08 30.14
CA THR A 241 10.05 -23.78 29.32
C THR A 241 9.38 -24.99 28.68
N ASN A 242 9.53 -25.14 27.36
CA ASN A 242 8.84 -26.17 26.57
C ASN A 242 7.31 -26.13 26.69
N ASP A 243 6.73 -24.94 26.82
CA ASP A 243 5.27 -24.78 26.71
C ASP A 243 4.79 -25.28 25.34
N GLU A 244 3.65 -25.96 25.31
CA GLU A 244 3.06 -26.40 24.06
C GLU A 244 2.21 -25.26 23.46
N PRO A 245 2.43 -24.86 22.20
CA PRO A 245 1.58 -23.89 21.55
C PRO A 245 0.13 -24.37 21.47
N ARG A 246 -0.80 -23.45 21.74
CA ARG A 246 -2.23 -23.76 21.77
C ARG A 246 -2.95 -22.99 20.65
N SER A 247 -3.81 -23.68 19.92
CA SER A 247 -4.62 -23.09 18.85
C SER A 247 -5.69 -22.19 19.45
N MET A 248 -5.94 -21.05 18.84
CA MET A 248 -7.04 -20.14 19.18
C MET A 248 -8.34 -20.44 18.43
N GLU A 249 -8.35 -21.49 17.59
CA GLU A 249 -9.49 -21.87 16.74
C GLU A 249 -9.93 -20.79 15.73
N LEU A 250 -9.10 -19.76 15.53
CA LEU A 250 -9.29 -18.72 14.51
C LEU A 250 -8.47 -19.06 13.26
N ASN A 251 -9.16 -19.12 12.12
CA ASN A 251 -8.55 -19.45 10.82
C ASN A 251 -8.54 -18.24 9.88
N ASN A 252 -7.63 -18.29 8.90
CA ASN A 252 -7.47 -17.28 7.86
C ASN A 252 -7.16 -15.87 8.38
N VAL A 253 -6.27 -15.78 9.36
CA VAL A 253 -5.89 -14.53 10.00
C VAL A 253 -4.80 -13.84 9.18
N LEU A 254 -5.06 -12.59 8.77
CA LEU A 254 -4.10 -11.77 8.01
C LEU A 254 -3.32 -10.82 8.90
N TRP A 255 -3.92 -10.38 10.01
CA TRP A 255 -3.30 -9.54 11.02
C TRP A 255 -3.98 -9.82 12.35
N ALA A 256 -3.20 -9.81 13.43
CA ALA A 256 -3.73 -9.79 14.78
C ALA A 256 -2.73 -9.11 15.71
N ASP A 257 -3.24 -8.38 16.70
CA ASP A 257 -2.40 -7.70 17.68
C ASP A 257 -3.12 -7.53 19.02
N TRP A 258 -2.32 -7.45 20.08
CA TRP A 258 -2.77 -7.29 21.45
C TRP A 258 -3.37 -5.90 21.67
N GLN A 259 -4.53 -5.83 22.31
CA GLN A 259 -5.05 -4.55 22.78
C GLN A 259 -4.10 -3.99 23.86
N PRO A 260 -3.58 -2.76 23.70
CA PRO A 260 -2.78 -2.12 24.72
C PRO A 260 -3.53 -2.01 26.04
N CYS A 261 -2.84 -2.28 27.14
CA CYS A 261 -3.37 -2.14 28.49
C CYS A 261 -2.69 -0.96 29.19
N PRO A 262 -3.40 0.15 29.47
CA PRO A 262 -2.84 1.20 30.30
C PRO A 262 -2.58 0.67 31.72
N PRO A 263 -1.40 0.91 32.32
CA PRO A 263 -1.03 0.35 33.62
C PRO A 263 -1.89 0.79 34.82
N ILE A 264 -2.87 1.69 34.61
CA ILE A 264 -3.64 2.36 35.67
C ILE A 264 -4.94 1.59 36.02
N ALA A 265 -5.36 0.58 35.24
CA ALA A 265 -6.70 0.00 35.32
C ALA A 265 -6.81 -1.45 35.89
N GLY A 266 -5.79 -1.97 36.57
CA GLY A 266 -5.82 -3.34 37.14
C GLY A 266 -5.41 -4.44 36.14
N GLU A 267 -5.76 -5.70 36.44
CA GLU A 267 -5.52 -6.84 35.53
C GLU A 267 -6.31 -6.62 34.23
N CYS A 268 -5.64 -6.22 33.15
CA CYS A 268 -6.29 -6.14 31.85
C CYS A 268 -6.57 -7.55 31.32
N PRO A 269 -7.79 -7.82 30.86
CA PRO A 269 -8.05 -9.04 30.11
C PRO A 269 -7.19 -9.01 28.85
N LEU A 270 -6.53 -10.14 28.57
CA LEU A 270 -5.82 -10.35 27.32
C LEU A 270 -6.84 -10.33 26.17
N GLN A 271 -6.90 -9.22 25.44
CA GLN A 271 -7.74 -9.07 24.27
C GLN A 271 -6.85 -8.92 23.04
N VAL A 272 -7.33 -9.48 21.93
CA VAL A 272 -6.69 -9.42 20.62
C VAL A 272 -7.70 -8.85 19.63
N ALA A 273 -7.28 -7.92 18.78
CA ALA A 273 -8.01 -7.63 17.56
C ALA A 273 -7.38 -8.39 16.40
N PHE A 274 -8.18 -8.78 15.41
CA PHE A 274 -7.70 -9.47 14.23
C PHE A 274 -8.52 -9.13 12.99
N SER A 275 -7.91 -9.31 11.83
CA SER A 275 -8.53 -9.23 10.51
C SER A 275 -8.32 -10.55 9.76
N SER A 276 -9.20 -10.83 8.81
CA SER A 276 -9.18 -12.10 8.09
C SER A 276 -9.18 -11.96 6.58
N GLY A 277 -8.96 -13.10 5.94
CA GLY A 277 -9.11 -13.26 4.51
C GLY A 277 -9.45 -14.69 4.15
N GLU A 278 -9.15 -15.04 2.92
CA GLU A 278 -9.28 -16.38 2.40
C GLU A 278 -8.13 -16.69 1.45
N ARG A 279 -7.75 -17.97 1.35
CA ARG A 279 -6.73 -18.43 0.41
C ARG A 279 -7.26 -18.34 -1.01
N VAL A 280 -6.45 -17.77 -1.91
CA VAL A 280 -6.74 -17.70 -3.34
C VAL A 280 -5.51 -18.14 -4.14
N PRO A 281 -5.65 -18.73 -5.33
CA PRO A 281 -4.51 -19.23 -6.11
C PRO A 281 -3.72 -18.12 -6.81
N THR A 282 -4.26 -16.91 -6.86
CA THR A 282 -3.61 -15.75 -7.48
C THR A 282 -2.77 -15.01 -6.45
N PRO A 283 -1.64 -14.38 -6.83
CA PRO A 283 -0.91 -13.49 -5.95
C PRO A 283 -1.83 -12.46 -5.28
N PRO A 284 -1.67 -12.17 -3.97
CA PRO A 284 -0.58 -12.64 -3.09
C PRO A 284 -0.73 -14.05 -2.49
N GLY A 285 -1.77 -14.80 -2.85
CA GLY A 285 -2.10 -16.09 -2.22
C GLY A 285 -3.26 -15.98 -1.22
N TRP A 286 -3.73 -14.77 -0.92
CA TRP A 286 -4.95 -14.51 -0.17
C TRP A 286 -5.77 -13.36 -0.77
N ARG A 287 -7.04 -13.28 -0.37
CA ARG A 287 -7.93 -12.14 -0.54
C ARG A 287 -8.43 -11.69 0.83
N ALA A 288 -8.25 -10.42 1.18
CA ALA A 288 -8.73 -9.90 2.45
C ALA A 288 -10.26 -9.74 2.48
N HIS A 289 -10.86 -10.07 3.62
CA HIS A 289 -12.26 -9.77 3.89
C HIS A 289 -12.47 -8.31 4.29
N ASN A 290 -11.40 -7.59 4.63
CA ASN A 290 -11.43 -6.20 5.14
C ASN A 290 -12.30 -6.05 6.38
N ASP A 291 -12.36 -7.10 7.20
CA ASP A 291 -13.06 -7.12 8.48
C ASP A 291 -12.11 -6.81 9.64
N LEU A 292 -12.69 -6.43 10.78
CA LEU A 292 -11.97 -6.28 12.03
C LEU A 292 -12.84 -6.83 13.15
N ARG A 293 -12.28 -7.72 13.97
CA ARG A 293 -12.96 -8.40 15.06
C ARG A 293 -12.10 -8.36 16.30
N ARG A 294 -12.74 -8.33 17.48
CA ARG A 294 -12.09 -8.54 18.77
C ARG A 294 -12.35 -9.93 19.28
N PHE A 295 -11.34 -10.49 19.93
CA PHE A 295 -11.38 -11.79 20.57
C PHE A 295 -10.87 -11.64 22.01
N GLY A 296 -11.74 -11.91 22.98
CA GLY A 296 -11.38 -11.89 24.40
C GLY A 296 -10.82 -13.23 24.87
N MET A 297 -9.78 -13.23 25.69
CA MET A 297 -9.28 -14.44 26.35
C MET A 297 -9.81 -14.54 27.79
N ASN A 298 -10.23 -15.73 28.20
CA ASN A 298 -10.43 -16.07 29.60
C ASN A 298 -9.08 -16.41 30.28
N SER A 299 -9.08 -16.68 31.59
CA SER A 299 -7.86 -16.99 32.36
C SER A 299 -7.05 -18.19 31.83
N ASP A 300 -7.71 -19.11 31.11
CA ASP A 300 -7.09 -20.29 30.51
C ASP A 300 -6.62 -20.05 29.05
N GLY A 301 -6.96 -18.88 28.49
CA GLY A 301 -6.31 -18.26 27.34
C GLY A 301 -6.97 -18.44 25.97
N ILE A 302 -8.12 -19.11 25.82
CA ILE A 302 -8.52 -19.59 24.48
C ILE A 302 -10.04 -19.77 24.24
N ARG A 303 -10.92 -19.18 25.06
CA ARG A 303 -12.37 -19.20 24.73
C ARG A 303 -12.98 -17.83 24.96
N GLY A 304 -13.39 -17.20 23.86
CA GLY A 304 -14.01 -15.89 23.84
C GLY A 304 -15.03 -15.75 22.73
N GLU A 305 -15.80 -14.68 22.82
CA GLU A 305 -16.74 -14.26 21.78
C GLU A 305 -16.02 -13.36 20.78
N GLU A 306 -16.25 -13.61 19.49
CA GLU A 306 -15.83 -12.71 18.43
C GLU A 306 -16.80 -11.54 18.33
N VAL A 307 -16.31 -10.33 18.57
CA VAL A 307 -17.12 -9.11 18.47
C VAL A 307 -16.69 -8.32 17.24
N PRO A 308 -17.54 -8.18 16.20
CA PRO A 308 -17.20 -7.40 15.02
C PRO A 308 -17.07 -5.91 15.36
N ILE A 309 -16.09 -5.25 14.76
CA ILE A 309 -15.95 -3.81 14.72
C ILE A 309 -16.42 -3.34 13.35
N LEU A 310 -17.41 -2.45 13.32
CA LEU A 310 -17.97 -1.93 12.08
C LEU A 310 -16.94 -1.02 11.39
N LEU A 311 -16.82 -1.18 10.08
CA LEU A 311 -15.88 -0.45 9.25
C LEU A 311 -16.61 0.22 8.08
N PRO A 312 -16.01 1.27 7.48
CA PRO A 312 -16.52 1.82 6.23
C PRO A 312 -16.51 0.76 5.12
N SER A 313 -17.26 1.03 4.05
CA SER A 313 -17.36 0.16 2.87
C SER A 313 -16.01 -0.35 2.36
N ASN A 314 -16.06 -1.52 1.70
CA ASN A 314 -14.88 -2.18 1.17
C ASN A 314 -14.02 -1.21 0.34
N PRO A 315 -12.69 -1.19 0.58
CA PRO A 315 -11.83 -0.22 -0.06
C PRO A 315 -11.62 -0.54 -1.55
N LEU A 316 -11.31 0.49 -2.33
CA LEU A 316 -10.71 0.30 -3.64
C LEU A 316 -9.43 -0.52 -3.49
N LEU A 317 -9.17 -1.45 -4.40
CA LEU A 317 -8.03 -2.37 -4.33
C LEU A 317 -7.99 -3.23 -3.05
N GLY A 318 -9.14 -3.46 -2.40
CA GLY A 318 -9.24 -4.16 -1.11
C GLY A 318 -8.83 -5.63 -1.08
N TRP A 319 -8.36 -6.19 -2.19
CA TRP A 319 -7.86 -7.57 -2.24
C TRP A 319 -6.70 -7.80 -1.26
N TRP A 320 -5.85 -6.80 -1.05
CA TRP A 320 -4.67 -6.85 -0.18
C TRP A 320 -4.97 -6.61 1.30
N GLY A 321 -6.14 -6.05 1.61
CA GLY A 321 -6.56 -5.74 2.97
C GLY A 321 -6.16 -4.33 3.43
N ARG A 322 -6.17 -4.16 4.75
CA ARG A 322 -5.84 -2.92 5.44
C ARG A 322 -4.67 -3.12 6.38
N THR A 323 -3.96 -2.05 6.67
CA THR A 323 -3.06 -1.96 7.82
C THR A 323 -3.84 -1.52 9.04
N TRP A 324 -3.32 -1.84 10.22
CA TRP A 324 -3.98 -1.60 11.50
C TRP A 324 -2.96 -1.14 12.54
N ALA A 325 -3.36 -0.26 13.45
CA ALA A 325 -2.56 0.11 14.61
C ALA A 325 -3.43 0.53 15.79
N TRP A 326 -3.25 -0.10 16.94
CA TRP A 326 -3.92 0.29 18.18
C TRP A 326 -3.44 1.66 18.67
N SER A 327 -4.37 2.47 19.20
CA SER A 327 -4.01 3.65 19.98
C SER A 327 -3.34 3.25 21.29
N PRO A 328 -2.45 4.08 21.87
CA PRO A 328 -1.73 3.74 23.10
C PRO A 328 -2.64 3.44 24.31
N ASP A 329 -3.85 4.01 24.33
CA ASP A 329 -4.86 3.79 25.35
C ASP A 329 -5.81 2.59 25.06
N GLY A 330 -5.69 1.96 23.89
CA GLY A 330 -6.53 0.85 23.45
C GLY A 330 -7.99 1.23 23.14
N ALA A 331 -8.33 2.53 23.07
CA ALA A 331 -9.69 3.00 22.80
C ALA A 331 -10.03 3.08 21.31
N HIS A 332 -9.01 3.20 20.44
CA HIS A 332 -9.18 3.33 19.00
C HIS A 332 -8.26 2.37 18.25
N ILE A 333 -8.64 2.04 17.03
CA ILE A 333 -7.77 1.36 16.05
C ILE A 333 -7.69 2.25 14.82
N ALA A 334 -6.48 2.66 14.45
CA ALA A 334 -6.21 3.28 13.15
C ALA A 334 -6.20 2.20 12.07
N TRP A 335 -6.69 2.55 10.89
CA TRP A 335 -6.69 1.67 9.72
C TRP A 335 -6.28 2.44 8.47
N GLY A 336 -5.66 1.71 7.54
CA GLY A 336 -5.14 2.27 6.29
C GLY A 336 -5.44 1.33 5.13
N ASP A 337 -6.03 1.86 4.07
CA ASP A 337 -6.21 1.16 2.79
C ASP A 337 -5.39 1.85 1.68
N ALA A 338 -5.53 1.41 0.43
CA ALA A 338 -4.77 1.94 -0.70
C ALA A 338 -5.04 3.42 -1.02
N THR A 339 -6.08 4.01 -0.42
CA THR A 339 -6.60 5.34 -0.77
C THR A 339 -6.92 6.21 0.45
N ARG A 340 -7.07 5.62 1.64
CA ARG A 340 -7.62 6.28 2.81
C ARG A 340 -6.94 5.83 4.08
N ILE A 341 -6.91 6.74 5.03
CA ILE A 341 -6.54 6.50 6.42
C ILE A 341 -7.72 6.90 7.30
N GLY A 342 -8.01 6.11 8.31
CA GLY A 342 -9.05 6.41 9.28
C GLY A 342 -8.78 5.82 10.65
N ILE A 343 -9.70 6.07 11.56
CA ILE A 343 -9.75 5.47 12.89
C ILE A 343 -11.13 4.87 13.13
N VAL A 344 -11.22 3.91 14.03
CA VAL A 344 -12.47 3.39 14.56
C VAL A 344 -12.41 3.39 16.08
N ASP A 345 -13.47 3.87 16.73
CA ASP A 345 -13.65 3.75 18.17
C ASP A 345 -14.07 2.31 18.51
N VAL A 346 -13.37 1.72 19.47
CA VAL A 346 -13.50 0.29 19.79
C VAL A 346 -14.80 -0.02 20.55
N ALA A 347 -15.30 0.94 21.32
CA ALA A 347 -16.48 0.79 22.15
C ALA A 347 -17.77 1.03 21.36
N SER A 348 -17.80 2.09 20.55
CA SER A 348 -18.97 2.46 19.74
C SER A 348 -18.99 1.79 18.36
N GLY A 349 -17.83 1.40 17.83
CA GLY A 349 -17.68 0.93 16.45
C GLY A 349 -17.78 2.05 15.41
N GLU A 350 -17.79 3.32 15.84
CA GLU A 350 -17.87 4.46 14.93
C GLU A 350 -16.52 4.68 14.22
N ALA A 351 -16.54 4.64 12.88
CA ALA A 351 -15.36 4.87 12.06
C ALA A 351 -15.37 6.28 11.45
N ARG A 352 -14.19 6.90 11.41
CA ARG A 352 -13.96 8.22 10.84
C ARG A 352 -12.78 8.19 9.87
N ILE A 353 -12.97 8.70 8.66
CA ILE A 353 -11.90 8.94 7.69
C ILE A 353 -11.12 10.18 8.14
N LEU A 354 -9.79 10.07 8.15
CA LEU A 354 -8.88 11.13 8.56
C LEU A 354 -8.16 11.77 7.36
N ALA A 355 -7.82 10.98 6.34
CA ALA A 355 -7.19 11.47 5.12
C ALA A 355 -7.54 10.58 3.93
N GLU A 356 -7.55 11.19 2.75
CA GLU A 356 -7.65 10.51 1.45
C GLU A 356 -6.46 10.94 0.59
N PHE A 357 -5.97 10.02 -0.23
CA PHE A 357 -4.83 10.25 -1.11
C PHE A 357 -5.00 9.43 -2.40
N ILE A 358 -4.31 9.86 -3.45
CA ILE A 358 -4.27 9.14 -4.73
C ILE A 358 -3.64 7.76 -4.47
N PRO A 359 -4.18 6.63 -4.95
CA PRO A 359 -3.53 5.34 -4.77
C PRO A 359 -2.18 5.29 -5.49
N PHE A 360 -1.19 4.68 -4.85
CA PHE A 360 0.12 4.47 -5.47
C PHE A 360 0.07 3.27 -6.42
N GLU A 361 0.46 3.46 -7.67
CA GLU A 361 0.53 2.43 -8.70
C GLU A 361 1.91 1.79 -8.72
N THR A 362 1.98 0.60 -8.12
CA THR A 362 3.22 -0.17 -7.94
C THR A 362 3.78 -0.72 -9.25
N ARG A 363 2.98 -0.72 -10.34
CA ARG A 363 3.29 -1.37 -11.62
C ARG A 363 3.58 -2.86 -11.48
N ALA A 364 3.08 -3.46 -10.41
CA ALA A 364 3.29 -4.85 -10.06
C ALA A 364 2.00 -5.43 -9.48
N SER A 365 1.95 -6.76 -9.33
CA SER A 365 0.79 -7.44 -8.76
C SER A 365 0.79 -7.33 -7.23
N TRP A 366 0.94 -6.11 -6.68
CA TRP A 366 0.77 -5.81 -5.27
C TRP A 366 0.29 -4.38 -5.04
N VAL A 367 -0.34 -4.15 -3.88
CA VAL A 367 -0.91 -2.86 -3.51
C VAL A 367 -0.21 -2.37 -2.26
N TRP A 368 0.29 -1.13 -2.32
CA TRP A 368 0.84 -0.48 -1.15
C TRP A 368 -0.28 0.02 -0.23
N THR A 369 -0.08 -0.16 1.08
CA THR A 369 -0.96 0.35 2.13
C THR A 369 -0.13 1.10 3.17
N PRO A 370 -0.67 2.19 3.75
CA PRO A 370 0.11 3.07 4.61
C PRO A 370 0.40 2.41 5.96
N GLN A 371 1.64 2.53 6.44
CA GLN A 371 1.98 2.19 7.82
C GLN A 371 1.50 3.30 8.77
N LEU A 372 0.99 2.91 9.94
CA LEU A 372 0.31 3.80 10.87
C LEU A 372 1.02 3.74 12.22
N THR A 373 1.46 4.88 12.75
CA THR A 373 2.00 4.96 14.11
C THR A 373 1.32 6.10 14.87
N TRP A 374 0.81 5.78 16.06
CA TRP A 374 0.23 6.80 16.94
C TRP A 374 1.31 7.61 17.61
N THR A 375 1.06 8.90 17.85
CA THR A 375 1.88 9.65 18.81
C THR A 375 1.71 9.08 20.21
N PRO A 376 2.71 9.14 21.10
CA PRO A 376 2.63 8.51 22.43
C PRO A 376 1.48 9.04 23.30
N ASN A 377 1.03 10.28 23.05
CA ASN A 377 -0.12 10.89 23.72
C ASN A 377 -1.47 10.58 23.05
N GLY A 378 -1.50 9.79 21.96
CA GLY A 378 -2.72 9.40 21.24
C GLY A 378 -3.42 10.54 20.50
N ARG A 379 -2.80 11.70 20.30
CA ARG A 379 -3.46 12.90 19.73
C ARG A 379 -3.27 13.10 18.23
N ALA A 380 -2.34 12.37 17.61
CA ALA A 380 -2.10 12.41 16.18
C ALA A 380 -1.66 11.04 15.67
N LEU A 381 -1.83 10.83 14.37
CA LEU A 381 -1.31 9.68 13.65
C LEU A 381 -0.17 10.13 12.74
N PHE A 382 0.90 9.35 12.71
CA PHE A 382 1.99 9.50 11.76
C PHE A 382 1.86 8.37 10.73
N THR A 383 2.04 8.71 9.46
CA THR A 383 1.80 7.77 8.35
C THR A 383 2.62 8.15 7.14
N LEU A 384 2.93 7.16 6.32
CA LEU A 384 3.58 7.40 5.04
C LEU A 384 2.50 7.75 4.01
N ILE A 385 2.71 8.76 3.18
CA ILE A 385 1.86 9.08 2.03
C ILE A 385 2.78 9.46 0.88
N HIS A 386 2.53 8.92 -0.31
CA HIS A 386 3.28 9.32 -1.50
C HIS A 386 2.78 10.64 -2.06
N ARG A 387 3.69 11.39 -2.65
CA ARG A 387 3.43 12.70 -3.28
C ARG A 387 3.89 12.70 -4.72
N ALA A 388 3.32 13.60 -5.52
CA ALA A 388 3.82 13.89 -6.86
C ALA A 388 5.32 14.25 -6.86
N ALA A 389 6.02 13.93 -7.95
CA ALA A 389 7.47 14.10 -8.01
C ALA A 389 7.90 15.57 -8.03
N ASP A 390 7.05 16.45 -8.57
CA ASP A 390 7.26 17.90 -8.68
C ASP A 390 5.93 18.67 -8.64
N GLU A 391 6.01 20.01 -8.59
CA GLU A 391 4.83 20.90 -8.57
C GLU A 391 4.00 20.80 -9.85
N GLN A 392 4.62 20.45 -10.99
CA GLN A 392 3.94 20.34 -12.28
C GLN A 392 3.04 19.08 -12.33
N GLN A 393 3.53 17.96 -11.82
CA GLN A 393 2.77 16.74 -11.60
C GLN A 393 1.72 16.92 -10.50
N ALA A 394 2.04 17.66 -9.43
CA ALA A 394 1.07 17.98 -8.39
C ALA A 394 -0.11 18.82 -8.93
N ALA A 395 0.16 19.74 -9.85
CA ALA A 395 -0.86 20.61 -10.45
C ALA A 395 -1.73 19.91 -11.50
N SER A 396 -1.17 18.94 -12.23
CA SER A 396 -1.89 18.16 -13.25
C SER A 396 -2.56 16.90 -12.70
N ALA A 397 -2.16 16.45 -11.51
CA ALA A 397 -2.46 15.13 -10.93
C ALA A 397 -2.04 13.94 -11.83
N GLU A 398 -1.41 14.20 -12.96
CA GLU A 398 -1.04 13.19 -13.94
C GLU A 398 0.37 12.67 -13.62
N GLY A 399 0.46 11.35 -13.41
CA GLY A 399 1.70 10.66 -13.09
C GLY A 399 2.09 10.72 -11.60
N ALA A 400 1.33 11.43 -10.76
CA ALA A 400 1.52 11.47 -9.32
C ALA A 400 1.39 10.08 -8.68
N GLU A 401 0.53 9.21 -9.24
CA GLU A 401 0.33 7.82 -8.83
C GLU A 401 1.58 6.93 -8.98
N TYR A 402 2.55 7.34 -9.81
CA TYR A 402 3.79 6.57 -10.02
C TYR A 402 4.99 7.11 -9.25
N SER A 403 4.82 8.19 -8.50
CA SER A 403 5.93 8.81 -7.79
C SER A 403 6.32 7.98 -6.57
N GLU A 404 7.57 7.50 -6.53
CA GLU A 404 8.11 6.77 -5.39
C GLU A 404 8.55 7.70 -4.24
N ARG A 405 8.16 8.97 -4.26
CA ARG A 405 8.46 9.89 -3.15
C ARG A 405 7.42 9.73 -2.05
N PHE A 406 7.82 9.08 -0.96
CA PHE A 406 6.99 8.92 0.24
C PHE A 406 7.51 9.80 1.36
N ASP A 407 6.60 10.61 1.89
CA ASP A 407 6.86 11.51 3.00
C ASP A 407 6.19 10.95 4.27
N LEU A 408 6.72 11.31 5.43
CA LEU A 408 6.05 11.10 6.71
C LEU A 408 5.10 12.25 6.96
N TRP A 409 3.82 11.94 7.11
CA TRP A 409 2.76 12.89 7.40
C TRP A 409 2.28 12.75 8.83
N ARG A 410 1.97 13.87 9.45
CA ARG A 410 1.27 13.97 10.73
C ARG A 410 -0.18 14.35 10.47
N ILE A 411 -1.11 13.58 11.06
CA ILE A 411 -2.55 13.81 10.99
C ILE A 411 -3.09 14.06 12.40
N PRO A 412 -3.41 15.32 12.76
CA PRO A 412 -4.00 15.66 14.06
C PRO A 412 -5.42 15.10 14.23
N LEU A 413 -5.74 14.52 15.39
CA LEU A 413 -7.08 13.94 15.63
C LEU A 413 -8.11 14.94 16.16
N SER A 414 -7.65 16.06 16.72
CA SER A 414 -8.48 17.15 17.26
C SER A 414 -9.08 18.07 16.18
N GLY A 415 -8.85 17.76 14.90
CA GLY A 415 -9.11 18.66 13.79
C GLY A 415 -7.86 19.45 13.38
N GLY A 416 -7.77 19.79 12.10
CA GLY A 416 -6.58 20.35 11.45
C GLY A 416 -6.31 19.65 10.12
N SER A 417 -5.41 20.21 9.30
CA SER A 417 -4.94 19.58 8.08
C SER A 417 -3.79 18.61 8.38
N ALA A 418 -3.68 17.54 7.60
CA ALA A 418 -2.48 16.72 7.58
C ALA A 418 -1.29 17.56 7.07
N GLU A 419 -0.10 17.33 7.62
CA GLU A 419 1.12 18.06 7.25
C GLU A 419 2.32 17.11 7.09
N PRO A 420 3.21 17.33 6.11
CA PRO A 420 4.44 16.57 5.99
C PRO A 420 5.45 17.00 7.06
N ILE A 421 6.12 16.02 7.68
CA ILE A 421 7.13 16.22 8.74
C ILE A 421 8.52 15.83 8.24
N LEU A 422 8.63 14.78 7.44
CA LEU A 422 9.88 14.34 6.82
C LEU A 422 9.63 13.97 5.36
N GLU A 423 10.50 14.42 4.48
CA GLU A 423 10.34 14.20 3.04
C GLU A 423 11.21 13.04 2.53
N GLY A 424 10.69 12.28 1.57
CA GLY A 424 11.45 11.28 0.82
C GLY A 424 12.00 10.14 1.66
N ILE A 425 11.31 9.76 2.75
CA ILE A 425 11.77 8.69 3.65
C ILE A 425 11.49 7.29 3.11
N GLY A 426 10.57 7.17 2.14
CA GLY A 426 10.28 5.92 1.44
C GLY A 426 9.11 5.12 2.04
N PRO A 427 8.50 4.19 1.27
CA PRO A 427 7.25 3.51 1.60
C PRO A 427 7.37 2.46 2.70
N PHE A 428 8.59 2.00 2.98
CA PHE A 428 8.89 0.98 3.98
C PHE A 428 9.58 1.54 5.21
N ALA A 429 9.45 2.84 5.50
CA ALA A 429 10.19 3.51 6.56
C ALA A 429 9.88 3.03 8.00
N MET A 430 8.75 2.36 8.27
CA MET A 430 8.42 1.83 9.61
C MET A 430 8.63 2.82 10.77
N PRO A 431 8.00 4.01 10.70
CA PRO A 431 8.15 5.00 11.76
C PRO A 431 7.56 4.46 13.07
N ARG A 432 8.25 4.70 14.18
CA ARG A 432 7.77 4.35 15.53
C ARG A 432 8.32 5.30 16.57
N TRP A 433 7.55 5.53 17.61
CA TRP A 433 8.05 6.25 18.77
C TRP A 433 8.84 5.29 19.66
N LEU A 434 10.07 5.69 19.99
CA LEU A 434 10.87 5.03 21.02
C LEU A 434 10.41 5.57 22.38
N ASP A 435 10.21 6.87 22.52
CA ASP A 435 9.65 7.45 23.73
C ASP A 435 8.89 8.74 23.37
N PRO A 436 8.35 9.52 24.33
CA PRO A 436 7.66 10.77 24.02
C PRO A 436 8.49 11.83 23.26
N ALA A 437 9.82 11.70 23.18
CA ALA A 437 10.72 12.66 22.56
C ALA A 437 11.36 12.15 21.26
N ARG A 438 11.60 10.84 21.14
CA ARG A 438 12.40 10.22 20.06
C ARG A 438 11.55 9.41 19.10
N LEU A 439 11.59 9.79 17.82
CA LEU A 439 11.00 9.10 16.68
C LEU A 439 12.08 8.33 15.92
N PHE A 440 11.89 7.02 15.76
CA PHE A 440 12.69 6.16 14.89
C PHE A 440 12.01 5.98 13.54
N TYR A 441 12.80 5.86 12.47
CA TYR A 441 12.33 5.49 11.13
C TYR A 441 13.50 5.04 10.25
N GLY A 442 13.20 4.27 9.21
CA GLY A 442 14.08 4.04 8.08
C GLY A 442 13.99 5.19 7.08
N GLN A 443 15.13 5.63 6.58
CA GLN A 443 15.28 6.63 5.53
C GLN A 443 15.78 5.93 4.27
N ALA A 444 14.99 5.98 3.19
CA ALA A 444 15.44 5.52 1.89
C ALA A 444 16.72 6.25 1.48
N GLU A 445 17.72 5.48 1.04
CA GLU A 445 18.97 6.01 0.46
C GLU A 445 18.73 6.74 -0.86
N ASP A 446 17.76 6.27 -1.66
CA ASP A 446 17.28 6.92 -2.88
C ASP A 446 15.77 7.14 -2.79
N ALA A 447 15.37 8.37 -2.48
CA ALA A 447 13.97 8.76 -2.36
C ALA A 447 13.21 8.74 -3.70
N ALA A 448 13.90 8.80 -4.85
CA ALA A 448 13.27 8.78 -6.17
C ALA A 448 12.99 7.35 -6.67
N HIS A 449 13.68 6.34 -6.11
CA HIS A 449 13.54 4.92 -6.44
C HIS A 449 13.32 4.08 -5.16
N SER A 450 12.51 4.62 -4.25
CA SER A 450 12.39 4.13 -2.88
C SER A 450 11.80 2.73 -2.74
N LEU A 451 11.11 2.19 -3.76
CA LEU A 451 10.65 0.80 -3.77
C LEU A 451 11.78 -0.22 -3.82
N THR A 452 12.90 0.15 -4.45
CA THR A 452 14.07 -0.71 -4.61
C THR A 452 15.26 -0.25 -3.77
N SER A 453 15.09 0.86 -3.05
CA SER A 453 16.11 1.44 -2.19
C SER A 453 16.37 0.61 -0.94
N ARG A 454 17.60 0.69 -0.44
CA ARG A 454 17.95 0.34 0.93
C ARG A 454 17.55 1.46 1.89
N TYR A 455 17.52 1.15 3.18
CA TYR A 455 17.14 2.08 4.23
C TYR A 455 18.24 2.26 5.28
N ASN A 456 18.52 3.50 5.65
CA ASN A 456 19.30 3.82 6.84
C ASN A 456 18.35 4.02 8.01
N LEU A 457 18.67 3.43 9.16
CA LEU A 457 17.90 3.61 10.39
C LEU A 457 18.28 4.95 11.01
N MET A 458 17.29 5.79 11.22
CA MET A 458 17.41 7.14 11.73
C MET A 458 16.65 7.28 13.05
N VAL A 459 17.09 8.23 13.87
CA VAL A 459 16.33 8.73 15.01
C VAL A 459 16.30 10.24 14.99
N GLN A 460 15.15 10.81 15.32
CA GLN A 460 14.95 12.24 15.46
C GLN A 460 14.37 12.55 16.84
N GLU A 461 14.90 13.57 17.49
CA GLU A 461 14.46 14.01 18.82
C GLU A 461 13.87 15.42 18.74
N GLY A 462 12.55 15.53 18.91
CA GLY A 462 11.82 16.78 18.67
C GLY A 462 12.14 17.39 17.31
N ASP A 463 12.48 18.68 17.30
CA ASP A 463 12.81 19.44 16.08
C ASP A 463 14.30 19.37 15.70
N SER A 464 15.07 18.49 16.35
CA SER A 464 16.49 18.30 16.05
C SER A 464 16.68 17.69 14.66
N LEU A 465 17.87 17.87 14.07
CA LEU A 465 18.23 17.18 12.84
C LEU A 465 18.22 15.65 13.05
N PRO A 466 17.71 14.88 12.08
CA PRO A 466 17.79 13.43 12.12
C PRO A 466 19.22 12.92 12.27
N ARG A 467 19.38 11.90 13.09
CA ARG A 467 20.65 11.25 13.34
C ARG A 467 20.62 9.82 12.81
N HIS A 468 21.65 9.49 12.04
CA HIS A 468 21.88 8.12 11.58
C HIS A 468 22.26 7.21 12.76
N LEU A 469 21.55 6.09 12.90
CA LEU A 469 21.81 5.06 13.91
C LEU A 469 22.55 3.86 13.33
N PHE A 470 22.06 3.31 12.23
CA PHE A 470 22.46 1.97 11.77
C PHE A 470 22.02 1.75 10.31
N PRO A 471 22.68 0.88 9.51
CA PRO A 471 23.92 0.14 9.75
C PRO A 471 25.14 1.06 9.88
N PRO A 472 26.31 0.60 10.37
CA PRO A 472 27.49 1.47 10.50
C PRO A 472 27.80 2.29 9.24
N GLN A 473 28.29 3.53 9.39
CA GLN A 473 28.51 4.42 8.24
C GLN A 473 29.37 3.77 7.15
N GLY A 474 28.96 3.94 5.90
CA GLY A 474 29.61 3.34 4.73
C GLY A 474 29.21 1.88 4.47
N GLN A 475 28.44 1.26 5.36
CA GLN A 475 27.76 0.00 5.07
C GLN A 475 26.47 0.25 4.26
N PRO A 476 26.02 -0.72 3.45
CA PRO A 476 24.72 -0.67 2.81
C PRO A 476 23.61 -0.68 3.85
N GLY A 477 22.58 0.14 3.63
CA GLY A 477 21.36 0.11 4.40
C GLY A 477 20.65 -1.25 4.44
N VAL A 478 19.65 -1.34 5.30
CA VAL A 478 18.80 -2.54 5.44
C VAL A 478 17.81 -2.64 4.27
N ASP A 479 17.36 -3.86 3.93
CA ASP A 479 16.29 -4.05 2.92
C ASP A 479 14.98 -3.42 3.38
N VAL A 480 14.61 -3.72 4.62
CA VAL A 480 13.42 -3.20 5.31
C VAL A 480 13.82 -2.93 6.75
N PRO A 481 13.46 -1.78 7.34
CA PRO A 481 13.85 -1.36 8.68
C PRO A 481 13.10 -2.07 9.80
N TRP A 482 12.99 -3.40 9.71
CA TRP A 482 12.46 -4.22 10.80
C TRP A 482 13.26 -3.99 12.08
N SER A 483 12.53 -3.55 13.10
CA SER A 483 13.08 -3.22 14.41
C SER A 483 12.07 -3.55 15.51
N ALA A 484 12.57 -3.68 16.73
CA ALA A 484 11.77 -3.71 17.96
C ALA A 484 12.44 -2.86 19.04
N TRP A 485 11.67 -2.37 19.99
CA TRP A 485 12.17 -1.51 21.06
C TRP A 485 11.50 -1.86 22.38
N ASN A 486 12.28 -1.82 23.46
CA ASN A 486 11.84 -2.05 24.82
C ASN A 486 12.17 -0.81 25.69
N PRO A 487 11.21 -0.25 26.45
CA PRO A 487 11.44 0.87 27.37
C PRO A 487 12.47 0.63 28.47
N LEU A 488 12.83 -0.62 28.74
CA LEU A 488 13.78 -0.95 29.79
C LEU A 488 15.24 -0.72 29.40
N ASP A 489 15.55 -0.52 28.11
CA ASP A 489 16.89 -0.30 27.60
C ASP A 489 17.00 0.98 26.77
N ASP A 490 18.16 1.64 26.81
CA ASP A 490 18.50 2.76 25.91
C ASP A 490 19.06 2.25 24.56
N ALA A 491 18.37 1.27 24.00
CA ALA A 491 18.72 0.60 22.74
C ALA A 491 17.45 0.16 22.01
N LEU A 492 17.57 -0.09 20.72
CA LEU A 492 16.57 -0.85 19.94
C LEU A 492 17.23 -2.09 19.36
N ILE A 493 16.45 -3.06 18.89
CA ILE A 493 16.96 -4.13 18.04
C ILE A 493 16.60 -3.87 16.59
N ALA A 494 17.52 -4.19 15.68
CA ALA A 494 17.34 -4.02 14.24
C ALA A 494 17.73 -5.30 13.50
N LEU A 495 16.98 -5.62 12.44
CA LEU A 495 17.33 -6.71 11.54
C LEU A 495 18.28 -6.20 10.45
N TRP A 496 19.42 -6.86 10.29
CA TRP A 496 20.36 -6.58 9.22
C TRP A 496 20.95 -7.86 8.67
N GLN A 497 20.76 -8.05 7.36
CA GLN A 497 21.27 -9.20 6.62
C GLN A 497 20.77 -10.55 7.17
N GLY A 498 19.65 -10.58 7.89
CA GLY A 498 19.13 -11.79 8.54
C GLY A 498 19.68 -12.05 9.95
N ASP A 499 20.39 -11.08 10.54
CA ASP A 499 20.78 -11.13 11.96
C ASP A 499 20.17 -9.97 12.74
N ILE A 500 19.91 -10.21 14.03
CA ILE A 500 19.40 -9.21 14.96
C ILE A 500 20.60 -8.54 15.63
N TYR A 501 20.63 -7.21 15.60
CA TYR A 501 21.61 -6.40 16.29
C TYR A 501 20.94 -5.61 17.41
N LEU A 502 21.57 -5.57 18.59
CA LEU A 502 21.30 -4.57 19.61
C LEU A 502 22.00 -3.28 19.19
N VAL A 503 21.21 -2.25 18.94
CA VAL A 503 21.64 -0.94 18.45
C VAL A 503 21.45 0.08 19.57
N PRO A 504 22.53 0.50 20.24
CA PRO A 504 22.46 1.56 21.25
C PRO A 504 21.92 2.86 20.66
N LEU A 505 21.09 3.57 21.42
CA LEU A 505 20.61 4.89 21.03
C LEU A 505 21.70 5.95 21.24
N SER A 506 22.59 5.75 22.20
CA SER A 506 23.82 6.53 22.39
C SER A 506 24.86 6.27 21.30
N GLN A 507 25.61 7.29 20.89
CA GLN A 507 26.73 7.15 19.93
C GLN A 507 28.01 6.56 20.56
N ALA A 508 28.07 6.47 21.90
CA ALA A 508 29.27 5.99 22.58
C ALA A 508 29.51 4.48 22.36
N ASP A 509 28.44 3.74 22.12
CA ASP A 509 28.46 2.29 22.04
C ASP A 509 28.24 1.81 20.59
N SER A 510 28.95 0.76 20.21
CA SER A 510 28.79 0.15 18.89
C SER A 510 27.62 -0.85 18.88
N PRO A 511 26.92 -0.99 17.75
CA PRO A 511 25.93 -2.07 17.56
C PRO A 511 26.56 -3.44 17.80
N ARG A 512 25.83 -4.31 18.50
CA ARG A 512 26.31 -5.67 18.85
C ARG A 512 25.35 -6.73 18.31
N PRO A 513 25.85 -7.79 17.66
CA PRO A 513 25.01 -8.86 17.14
C PRO A 513 24.45 -9.72 18.28
N LEU A 514 23.15 -10.02 18.21
CA LEU A 514 22.44 -10.95 19.08
C LEU A 514 22.29 -12.33 18.43
N THR A 515 22.35 -12.40 17.10
CA THR A 515 22.35 -13.64 16.31
C THR A 515 23.49 -13.63 15.29
N GLY A 516 23.80 -14.79 14.69
CA GLY A 516 24.83 -14.91 13.65
C GLY A 516 24.53 -15.87 12.50
N GLU A 517 23.35 -16.50 12.48
CA GLU A 517 22.99 -17.52 11.49
C GLU A 517 22.44 -16.92 10.19
N GLY A 518 22.09 -15.63 10.17
CA GLY A 518 21.60 -14.94 8.97
C GLY A 518 20.21 -15.36 8.50
N GLN A 519 19.40 -15.93 9.39
CA GLN A 519 18.06 -16.42 9.09
C GLN A 519 16.99 -15.89 10.04
N ALA A 520 17.34 -14.92 10.89
CA ALA A 520 16.39 -14.24 11.76
C ALA A 520 15.47 -13.31 10.93
N SER A 521 14.23 -13.17 11.39
CA SER A 521 13.22 -12.30 10.80
C SER A 521 12.14 -11.97 11.84
N ARG A 522 11.32 -10.94 11.58
CA ARG A 522 10.22 -10.49 12.45
C ARG A 522 10.61 -10.39 13.93
N PRO A 523 11.68 -9.65 14.29
CA PRO A 523 12.05 -9.48 15.69
C PRO A 523 10.99 -8.66 16.43
N GLU A 524 10.65 -9.10 17.64
CA GLU A 524 9.82 -8.40 18.62
C GLU A 524 10.56 -8.33 19.95
N TRP A 525 10.36 -7.25 20.70
CA TRP A 525 11.05 -7.02 21.97
C TRP A 525 10.10 -6.37 22.97
N GLY A 526 9.98 -6.99 24.15
CA GLY A 526 9.17 -6.50 25.26
C GLY A 526 9.87 -6.72 26.60
N PRO A 527 9.28 -6.20 27.69
CA PRO A 527 9.84 -6.26 29.04
C PRO A 527 9.99 -7.67 29.65
#